data_AF-M1PWJ8-F1
#
_entry.id   AF-M1PWJ8-F1
#
_cell.length_a   1.000
_cell.length_b   1.000
_cell.length_c   1.000
_cell.angle_alpha   90.00
_cell.angle_beta   90.00
_cell.angle_gamma   90.00
#
_symmetry.space_group_name_H-M   'P 1'
#
loop_
_entity.id
_entity.type
_entity.pdbx_description
1 polymer ?
#
loop_
_entity_poly.entity_id
_entity_poly.type
_entity_poly.pdbx_seq_one_letter_code
_entity_poly.pdbx_strand_id
1 'polypeptide(L)'
;MRKPTNYHNKQKKLNIQVIVSVLTLTLLAIQENIKENSQEEFKAKRLRLLTALPVLGITIAELLIFSGRMGAAVWVHIGIVISLSLSDIFLKDPEVHRIYQALMLLPVLRLINLSMPIFFETTLYTFMFVYGPLAIPVIIIILHQRDSLEQIGITMKNFVPYMLIAVPLGFLLGFGEYLTIRSGYLIPDLTFVNLLKLTFIMVFFVGLVEELIFRSILQSRLEKALTVREALLITSLMFGLMHSGYGTFQEILYTGFVGLIMGLAFYKTRSLPFIAVLHGFVNVFLFGILPHQLNILPGL
;
A
#
# COMPACT_ATOMS: atom_id res chain seq x y z
N MET A 1 24.20 81.45 -27.40
CA MET A 1 23.21 80.47 -27.91
C MET A 1 23.46 79.11 -27.26
N ARG A 2 22.62 78.66 -26.31
CA ARG A 2 22.68 77.30 -25.76
C ARG A 2 21.80 76.39 -26.63
N LYS A 3 22.38 75.34 -27.24
CA LYS A 3 21.64 74.33 -28.04
C LYS A 3 20.64 73.58 -27.15
N PRO A 4 19.39 73.34 -27.57
CA PRO A 4 18.47 72.48 -26.83
C PRO A 4 19.00 71.04 -26.89
N THR A 5 19.38 70.51 -25.75
CA THR A 5 19.95 69.19 -25.57
C THR A 5 18.88 68.11 -25.76
N ASN A 6 19.03 67.30 -26.82
CA ASN A 6 18.90 65.83 -26.98
C ASN A 6 18.08 64.95 -25.98
N TYR A 7 17.21 65.53 -25.15
CA TYR A 7 16.47 64.86 -24.08
C TYR A 7 15.47 63.85 -24.62
N HIS A 8 14.74 64.22 -25.68
CA HIS A 8 13.73 63.36 -26.30
C HIS A 8 14.32 62.08 -26.90
N ASN A 9 15.50 62.15 -27.50
CA ASN A 9 16.17 61.00 -28.11
C ASN A 9 16.77 60.06 -27.04
N LYS A 10 17.21 60.62 -25.91
CA LYS A 10 17.68 59.88 -24.74
C LYS A 10 16.53 59.14 -24.04
N GLN A 11 15.37 59.80 -23.88
CA GLN A 11 14.15 59.21 -23.31
C GLN A 11 13.62 58.05 -24.18
N LYS A 12 13.60 58.22 -25.51
CA LYS A 12 13.16 57.19 -26.46
C LYS A 12 14.08 55.97 -26.45
N LYS A 13 15.40 56.19 -26.42
CA LYS A 13 16.39 55.10 -26.24
C LYS A 13 16.22 54.37 -24.90
N LEU A 14 16.00 55.11 -23.81
CA LEU A 14 15.77 54.52 -22.49
C LEU A 14 14.50 53.65 -22.47
N ASN A 15 13.40 54.11 -23.06
CA ASN A 15 12.15 53.34 -23.16
C ASN A 15 12.33 52.06 -23.99
N ILE A 16 13.06 52.11 -25.11
CA ILE A 16 13.35 50.92 -25.92
C ILE A 16 14.21 49.92 -25.13
N GLN A 17 15.21 50.41 -24.39
CA GLN A 17 16.11 49.55 -23.60
C GLN A 17 15.39 48.88 -22.43
N VAL A 18 14.42 49.58 -21.81
CA VAL A 18 13.52 49.02 -20.80
C VAL A 18 12.61 47.96 -21.40
N ILE A 19 11.98 48.23 -22.55
CA ILE A 19 11.11 47.27 -23.25
C ILE A 19 11.88 45.99 -23.63
N VAL A 20 13.09 46.13 -24.19
CA VAL A 20 13.93 44.99 -24.56
C VAL A 20 14.33 44.19 -23.32
N SER A 21 14.69 44.85 -22.22
CA SER A 21 15.04 44.18 -20.95
C SER A 21 13.85 43.39 -20.37
N VAL A 22 12.65 43.99 -20.36
CA VAL A 22 11.42 43.32 -19.90
C VAL A 22 11.08 42.12 -20.77
N LEU A 23 11.17 42.25 -22.10
CA LEU A 23 10.93 41.14 -23.02
C LEU A 23 11.92 39.98 -22.78
N THR A 24 13.20 40.31 -22.58
CA THR A 24 14.27 39.33 -22.36
C THR A 24 14.05 38.56 -21.05
N LEU A 25 13.70 39.27 -19.96
CA LEU A 25 13.37 38.65 -18.68
C LEU A 25 12.13 37.74 -18.79
N THR A 26 11.12 38.17 -19.55
CA THR A 26 9.91 37.37 -19.77
C THR A 26 10.20 36.09 -20.55
N LEU A 27 11.03 36.17 -21.60
CA LEU A 27 11.49 35.02 -22.38
C LEU A 27 12.32 34.04 -21.54
N LEU A 28 13.22 34.53 -20.70
CA LEU A 28 14.00 33.70 -19.78
C LEU A 28 13.10 32.96 -18.79
N ALA A 29 12.13 33.66 -18.18
CA ALA A 29 11.17 33.06 -17.27
C ALA A 29 10.31 31.98 -17.94
N ILE A 30 9.87 32.21 -19.19
CA ILE A 30 9.14 31.21 -19.98
C ILE A 30 10.02 29.99 -20.25
N GLN A 31 11.30 30.19 -20.60
CA GLN A 31 12.22 29.11 -20.93
C GLN A 31 12.61 28.27 -19.70
N GLU A 32 12.80 28.91 -18.53
CA GLU A 32 12.97 28.21 -17.25
C GLU A 32 11.73 27.39 -16.91
N ASN A 33 10.53 27.97 -17.03
CA ASN A 33 9.28 27.27 -16.75
C ASN A 33 9.07 26.06 -17.68
N ILE A 34 9.36 26.18 -18.98
CA ILE A 34 9.29 25.06 -19.93
C ILE A 34 10.27 23.94 -19.53
N LYS A 35 11.49 24.31 -19.13
CA LYS A 35 12.53 23.34 -18.74
C LYS A 35 12.17 22.62 -17.45
N GLU A 36 11.69 23.34 -16.44
CA GLU A 36 11.24 22.80 -15.17
C GLU A 36 10.07 21.82 -15.37
N ASN A 37 9.05 22.22 -16.13
CA ASN A 37 7.90 21.38 -16.43
C ASN A 37 8.31 20.08 -17.19
N SER A 38 9.25 20.18 -18.13
CA SER A 38 9.79 19.00 -18.84
C SER A 38 10.57 18.04 -17.92
N GLN A 39 11.26 18.57 -16.92
CA GLN A 39 12.01 17.76 -15.95
C GLN A 39 11.07 17.07 -14.96
N GLU A 40 10.02 17.75 -14.50
CA GLU A 40 9.00 17.14 -13.65
C GLU A 40 8.25 16.03 -14.37
N GLU A 41 7.86 16.25 -15.63
CA GLU A 41 7.19 15.23 -16.44
C GLU A 41 8.08 13.99 -16.64
N PHE A 42 9.37 14.21 -16.96
CA PHE A 42 10.34 13.13 -17.09
C PHE A 42 10.53 12.36 -15.78
N LYS A 43 10.66 13.06 -14.64
CA LYS A 43 10.80 12.45 -13.32
C LYS A 43 9.57 11.60 -12.98
N ALA A 44 8.36 12.13 -13.19
CA ALA A 44 7.11 11.43 -12.94
C ALA A 44 6.97 10.18 -13.82
N LYS A 45 7.31 10.27 -15.11
CA LYS A 45 7.29 9.12 -16.03
C LYS A 45 8.28 8.04 -15.62
N ARG A 46 9.50 8.44 -15.23
CA ARG A 46 10.53 7.53 -14.72
C ARG A 46 10.05 6.81 -13.46
N LEU A 47 9.45 7.52 -12.52
CA LEU A 47 8.97 6.96 -11.27
C LEU A 47 7.80 5.98 -11.47
N ARG A 48 6.86 6.30 -12.37
CA ARG A 48 5.79 5.37 -12.79
C ARG A 48 6.37 4.09 -13.38
N LEU A 49 7.33 4.21 -14.29
CA LEU A 49 7.96 3.05 -14.92
C LEU A 49 8.69 2.17 -13.90
N LEU A 50 9.47 2.79 -13.01
CA LEU A 50 10.22 2.07 -11.97
C LEU A 50 9.30 1.43 -10.94
N THR A 51 8.15 2.03 -10.62
CA THR A 51 7.13 1.40 -9.77
C THR A 51 6.41 0.25 -10.48
N ALA A 52 6.11 0.41 -11.78
CA ALA A 52 5.37 -0.59 -12.53
C ALA A 52 6.14 -1.91 -12.68
N LEU A 53 7.45 -1.86 -12.83
CA LEU A 53 8.29 -3.07 -13.01
C LEU A 53 8.15 -4.09 -11.85
N PRO A 54 8.40 -3.75 -10.57
CA PRO A 54 8.18 -4.67 -9.46
C PRO A 54 6.71 -5.05 -9.27
N VAL A 55 5.77 -4.13 -9.51
CA VAL A 55 4.33 -4.42 -9.44
C VAL A 55 3.95 -5.52 -10.44
N LEU A 56 4.46 -5.45 -11.68
CA LEU A 56 4.27 -6.48 -12.69
C LEU A 56 4.94 -7.80 -12.30
N GLY A 57 6.15 -7.73 -11.74
CA GLY A 57 6.86 -8.92 -11.23
C GLY A 57 6.05 -9.65 -10.15
N ILE A 58 5.57 -8.91 -9.15
CA ILE A 58 4.73 -9.46 -8.07
C ILE A 58 3.43 -10.02 -8.66
N THR A 59 2.80 -9.30 -9.58
CA THR A 59 1.59 -9.78 -10.29
C THR A 59 1.83 -11.12 -10.97
N ILE A 60 2.92 -11.26 -11.72
CA ILE A 60 3.28 -12.52 -12.40
C ILE A 60 3.47 -13.64 -11.37
N ALA A 61 4.16 -13.37 -10.26
CA ALA A 61 4.39 -14.35 -9.20
C ALA A 61 3.08 -14.83 -8.55
N GLU A 62 2.17 -13.91 -8.24
CA GLU A 62 0.86 -14.22 -7.66
C GLU A 62 -0.05 -14.94 -8.67
N LEU A 63 0.02 -14.63 -9.97
CA LEU A 63 -0.68 -15.39 -11.01
C LEU A 63 -0.11 -16.80 -11.20
N LEU A 64 1.19 -17.01 -10.94
CA LEU A 64 1.79 -18.34 -10.91
C LEU A 64 1.27 -19.16 -9.72
N ILE A 65 1.07 -18.55 -8.55
CA ILE A 65 0.40 -19.18 -7.41
C ILE A 65 -1.03 -19.57 -7.79
N PHE A 66 -1.79 -18.62 -8.33
CA PHE A 66 -3.18 -18.84 -8.77
C PHE A 66 -3.32 -19.99 -9.78
N SER A 67 -2.36 -20.12 -10.70
CA SER A 67 -2.33 -21.20 -11.70
C SER A 67 -1.75 -22.53 -11.20
N GLY A 68 -1.48 -22.66 -9.89
CA GLY A 68 -0.96 -23.88 -9.27
C GLY A 68 0.54 -24.12 -9.48
N ARG A 69 1.28 -23.17 -10.05
CA ARG A 69 2.72 -23.25 -10.35
C ARG A 69 3.57 -22.72 -9.19
N MET A 70 3.36 -23.28 -8.00
CA MET A 70 3.95 -22.81 -6.74
C MET A 70 5.48 -22.69 -6.79
N GLY A 71 6.18 -23.71 -7.31
CA GLY A 71 7.65 -23.70 -7.38
C GLY A 71 8.18 -22.54 -8.23
N ALA A 72 7.55 -22.25 -9.38
CA ALA A 72 7.93 -21.13 -10.22
C ALA A 72 7.64 -19.78 -9.52
N ALA A 73 6.49 -19.65 -8.86
CA ALA A 73 6.14 -18.45 -8.12
C ALA A 73 7.17 -18.11 -7.03
N VAL A 74 7.61 -19.11 -6.24
CA VAL A 74 8.63 -18.94 -5.21
C VAL A 74 9.94 -18.41 -5.80
N TRP A 75 10.41 -18.98 -6.91
CA TRP A 75 11.62 -18.49 -7.59
C TRP A 75 11.47 -17.05 -8.10
N VAL A 76 10.29 -16.68 -8.62
CA VAL A 76 10.02 -15.30 -9.04
C VAL A 76 10.03 -14.35 -7.84
N HIS A 77 9.39 -14.69 -6.71
CA HIS A 77 9.44 -13.86 -5.50
C HIS A 77 10.87 -13.70 -4.96
N ILE A 78 11.67 -14.76 -4.93
CA ILE A 78 13.09 -14.69 -4.55
C ILE A 78 13.84 -13.75 -5.48
N GLY A 79 13.65 -13.89 -6.79
CA GLY A 79 14.26 -13.03 -7.81
C GLY A 79 13.87 -11.56 -7.63
N ILE A 80 12.61 -11.26 -7.29
CA ILE A 80 12.14 -9.89 -7.00
C ILE A 80 12.84 -9.34 -5.77
N VAL A 81 12.90 -10.08 -4.67
CA VAL A 81 13.57 -9.62 -3.43
C VAL A 81 15.04 -9.30 -3.72
N ILE A 82 15.78 -10.22 -4.36
CA ILE A 82 17.19 -10.01 -4.72
C ILE A 82 17.35 -8.78 -5.61
N SER A 83 16.51 -8.66 -6.65
CA SER A 83 16.59 -7.54 -7.60
C SER A 83 16.32 -6.19 -6.94
N LEU A 84 15.34 -6.12 -6.05
CA LEU A 84 15.03 -4.90 -5.31
C LEU A 84 16.12 -4.56 -4.30
N SER A 85 16.69 -5.54 -3.60
CA SER A 85 17.81 -5.32 -2.68
C SER A 85 19.08 -4.83 -3.38
N LEU A 86 19.37 -5.34 -4.59
CA LEU A 86 20.56 -4.93 -5.36
C LEU A 86 20.33 -3.64 -6.17
N SER A 87 19.09 -3.18 -6.29
CA SER A 87 18.76 -1.99 -7.08
C SER A 87 19.43 -0.72 -6.56
N ASP A 88 19.75 -0.65 -5.26
CA ASP A 88 20.40 0.48 -4.60
C ASP A 88 21.80 0.79 -5.15
N ILE A 89 22.45 -0.21 -5.75
CA ILE A 89 23.75 -0.06 -6.40
C ILE A 89 23.63 0.87 -7.62
N PHE A 90 22.51 0.78 -8.34
CA PHE A 90 22.28 1.47 -9.62
C PHE A 90 21.35 2.68 -9.47
N LEU A 91 20.39 2.63 -8.56
CA LEU A 91 19.35 3.65 -8.36
C LEU A 91 19.59 4.39 -7.05
N LYS A 92 20.21 5.57 -7.13
CA LYS A 92 20.50 6.43 -5.97
C LYS A 92 19.37 7.39 -5.59
N ASP A 93 18.18 7.19 -6.16
CA ASP A 93 17.03 8.06 -5.94
C ASP A 93 16.30 7.65 -4.65
N PRO A 94 16.26 8.51 -3.61
CA PRO A 94 15.68 8.16 -2.32
C PRO A 94 14.18 7.87 -2.40
N GLU A 95 13.44 8.48 -3.35
CA GLU A 95 12.00 8.21 -3.51
C GLU A 95 11.77 6.80 -4.06
N VAL A 96 12.56 6.40 -5.06
CA VAL A 96 12.52 5.06 -5.65
C VAL A 96 12.87 4.00 -4.60
N HIS A 97 13.93 4.25 -3.83
CA HIS A 97 14.37 3.33 -2.77
C HIS A 97 13.26 3.08 -1.73
N ARG A 98 12.54 4.13 -1.31
CA ARG A 98 11.42 4.00 -0.36
C ARG A 98 10.27 3.17 -0.93
N ILE A 99 9.95 3.34 -2.22
CA ILE A 99 8.93 2.54 -2.91
C ILE A 99 9.37 1.08 -3.01
N TYR A 100 10.63 0.83 -3.35
CA TYR A 100 11.15 -0.52 -3.53
C TYR A 100 11.21 -1.28 -2.21
N GLN A 101 11.61 -0.63 -1.11
CA GLN A 101 11.52 -1.21 0.23
C GLN A 101 10.07 -1.56 0.60
N ALA A 102 9.10 -0.69 0.27
CA ALA A 102 7.69 -0.97 0.51
C ALA A 102 7.17 -2.16 -0.32
N LEU A 103 7.50 -2.21 -1.61
CA LEU A 103 7.09 -3.29 -2.51
C LEU A 103 7.77 -4.63 -2.18
N MET A 104 8.99 -4.60 -1.64
CA MET A 104 9.73 -5.78 -1.20
C MET A 104 9.05 -6.52 -0.05
N LEU A 105 8.24 -5.84 0.77
CA LEU A 105 7.50 -6.47 1.86
C LEU A 105 6.48 -7.51 1.37
N LEU A 106 5.91 -7.35 0.17
CA LEU A 106 4.92 -8.27 -0.40
C LEU A 106 5.52 -9.64 -0.74
N PRO A 107 6.59 -9.76 -1.55
CA PRO A 107 7.24 -11.04 -1.77
C PRO A 107 7.84 -11.62 -0.49
N VAL A 108 8.31 -10.80 0.46
CA VAL A 108 8.77 -11.28 1.78
C VAL A 108 7.61 -11.91 2.56
N LEU A 109 6.45 -11.24 2.64
CA LEU A 109 5.22 -11.80 3.22
C LEU A 109 4.87 -13.14 2.58
N ARG A 110 4.90 -13.22 1.24
CA ARG A 110 4.60 -14.48 0.54
C ARG A 110 5.59 -15.59 0.86
N LEU A 111 6.89 -15.31 0.80
CA LEU A 111 7.93 -16.29 1.07
C LEU A 111 7.86 -16.81 2.51
N ILE A 112 7.65 -15.92 3.48
CA ILE A 112 7.44 -16.33 4.88
C ILE A 112 6.21 -17.23 4.97
N ASN A 113 5.07 -16.79 4.44
CA ASN A 113 3.82 -17.55 4.52
C ASN A 113 3.94 -18.97 3.90
N LEU A 114 4.59 -19.10 2.73
CA LEU A 114 4.80 -20.40 2.08
C LEU A 114 5.85 -21.28 2.76
N SER A 115 6.78 -20.67 3.50
CA SER A 115 7.85 -21.41 4.20
C SER A 115 7.45 -21.90 5.59
N MET A 116 6.42 -21.31 6.20
CA MET A 116 6.03 -21.65 7.56
C MET A 116 5.31 -23.00 7.60
N PRO A 117 5.87 -24.01 8.30
CA PRO A 117 5.18 -25.27 8.48
C PRO A 117 4.04 -25.10 9.49
N ILE A 118 3.05 -25.98 9.41
CA ILE A 118 1.92 -26.00 10.33
C ILE A 118 2.39 -26.71 11.61
N PHE A 119 2.77 -25.93 12.63
CA PHE A 119 3.38 -26.45 13.86
C PHE A 119 2.38 -26.95 14.92
N PHE A 120 1.10 -26.61 14.81
CA PHE A 120 0.09 -26.86 15.85
C PHE A 120 -1.13 -27.58 15.31
N GLU A 121 -1.86 -28.28 16.19
CA GLU A 121 -3.17 -28.87 15.87
C GLU A 121 -4.19 -27.80 15.43
N THR A 122 -4.01 -26.55 15.88
CA THR A 122 -4.85 -25.41 15.48
C THR A 122 -4.06 -24.48 14.55
N THR A 123 -4.51 -24.40 13.29
CA THR A 123 -3.93 -23.54 12.24
C THR A 123 -3.85 -22.05 12.63
N LEU A 124 -4.66 -21.60 13.59
CA LEU A 124 -4.66 -20.23 14.10
C LEU A 124 -3.27 -19.75 14.56
N TYR A 125 -2.49 -20.62 15.22
CA TYR A 125 -1.21 -20.19 15.77
C TYR A 125 -0.13 -19.98 14.71
N THR A 126 -0.26 -20.61 13.54
CA THR A 126 0.65 -20.41 12.40
C THR A 126 0.74 -18.94 12.01
N PHE A 127 -0.36 -18.18 12.11
CA PHE A 127 -0.36 -16.75 11.80
C PHE A 127 0.59 -15.93 12.68
N MET A 128 0.79 -16.31 13.95
CA MET A 128 1.78 -15.63 14.80
C MET A 128 3.21 -15.85 14.28
N PHE A 129 3.49 -17.05 13.76
CA PHE A 129 4.80 -17.40 13.19
C PHE A 129 5.01 -16.82 11.79
N VAL A 130 3.95 -16.50 11.05
CA VAL A 130 4.05 -15.78 9.79
C VAL A 130 4.25 -14.28 10.05
N TYR A 131 3.32 -13.66 10.78
CA TYR A 131 3.30 -12.20 10.93
C TYR A 131 4.27 -11.67 11.98
N GLY A 132 4.63 -12.46 12.99
CA GLY A 132 5.63 -12.08 14.00
C GLY A 132 7.00 -11.79 13.38
N PRO A 133 7.61 -12.74 12.65
CA PRO A 133 8.85 -12.50 11.90
C PRO A 133 8.70 -11.43 10.82
N LEU A 134 7.56 -11.34 10.14
CA LEU A 134 7.30 -10.30 9.14
C LEU A 134 7.23 -8.88 9.75
N ALA A 135 6.84 -8.74 11.02
CA ALA A 135 6.86 -7.45 11.69
C ALA A 135 8.28 -6.87 11.81
N ILE A 136 9.33 -7.72 11.82
CA ILE A 136 10.73 -7.28 11.92
C ILE A 136 11.14 -6.36 10.74
N PRO A 137 11.08 -6.80 9.46
CA PRO A 137 11.40 -5.92 8.34
C PRO A 137 10.48 -4.70 8.24
N VAL A 138 9.20 -4.83 8.64
CA VAL A 138 8.27 -3.69 8.71
C VAL A 138 8.77 -2.62 9.69
N ILE A 139 9.13 -3.02 10.90
CA ILE A 139 9.67 -2.11 11.94
C ILE A 139 11.00 -1.51 11.49
N ILE A 140 11.90 -2.31 10.90
CA ILE A 140 13.19 -1.83 10.37
C ILE A 140 12.96 -0.72 9.33
N ILE A 141 12.03 -0.89 8.40
CA ILE A 141 11.70 0.12 7.39
C ILE A 141 11.18 1.40 8.03
N ILE A 142 10.25 1.30 8.98
CA ILE A 142 9.68 2.46 9.70
C ILE A 142 10.78 3.24 10.43
N LEU A 143 11.66 2.53 11.14
CA LEU A 143 12.77 3.15 11.88
C LEU A 143 13.82 3.76 10.93
N HIS A 144 14.18 3.05 9.87
CA HIS A 144 15.19 3.48 8.91
C HIS A 144 14.74 4.71 8.11
N GLN A 145 13.48 4.73 7.67
CA GLN A 145 12.91 5.85 6.93
C GLN A 145 12.49 7.02 7.84
N ARG A 146 12.59 6.85 9.17
CA ARG A 146 12.24 7.84 10.21
C ARG A 146 10.81 8.36 10.06
N ASP A 147 9.87 7.45 9.82
CA ASP A 147 8.47 7.85 9.71
C ASP A 147 7.95 8.41 11.03
N SER A 148 7.19 9.51 10.96
CA SER A 148 6.44 9.99 12.11
C SER A 148 5.23 9.08 12.37
N LEU A 149 4.79 9.01 13.64
CA LEU A 149 3.58 8.27 14.03
C LEU A 149 2.35 8.73 13.21
N GLU A 150 2.27 10.01 12.91
CA GLU A 150 1.21 10.58 12.07
C GLU A 150 1.29 10.08 10.62
N GLN A 151 2.49 9.96 10.04
CA GLN A 151 2.67 9.44 8.67
C GLN A 151 2.26 7.98 8.54
N ILE A 152 2.55 7.15 9.55
CA ILE A 152 2.09 5.76 9.61
C ILE A 152 0.64 5.62 10.10
N GLY A 153 -0.02 6.73 10.45
CA GLY A 153 -1.42 6.76 10.86
C GLY A 153 -1.68 6.29 12.29
N ILE A 154 -0.66 6.21 13.15
CA ILE A 154 -0.84 5.98 14.58
C ILE A 154 -1.39 7.26 15.20
N THR A 155 -2.70 7.30 15.41
CA THR A 155 -3.43 8.44 15.97
C THR A 155 -4.61 7.97 16.82
N MET A 156 -4.91 8.73 17.87
CA MET A 156 -6.10 8.54 18.73
C MET A 156 -7.25 9.47 18.34
N LYS A 157 -7.09 10.26 17.27
CA LYS A 157 -8.15 11.14 16.78
C LYS A 157 -9.36 10.29 16.33
N ASN A 158 -10.55 10.65 16.82
CA ASN A 158 -11.80 9.96 16.50
C ASN A 158 -11.77 8.45 16.82
N PHE A 159 -10.95 8.02 17.78
CA PHE A 159 -10.75 6.60 18.09
C PHE A 159 -12.08 5.88 18.40
N VAL A 160 -12.88 6.42 19.33
CA VAL A 160 -14.16 5.81 19.74
C VAL A 160 -15.12 5.59 18.57
N PRO A 161 -15.51 6.60 17.77
CA PRO A 161 -16.43 6.37 16.65
C PRO A 161 -15.86 5.42 15.60
N TYR A 162 -14.55 5.44 15.36
CA TYR A 162 -13.91 4.49 14.43
C TYR A 162 -13.97 3.06 14.94
N MET A 163 -13.73 2.80 16.23
CA MET A 163 -13.88 1.46 16.81
C MET A 163 -15.33 0.97 16.73
N LEU A 164 -16.30 1.84 16.99
CA LEU A 164 -17.72 1.49 16.92
C LEU A 164 -18.18 1.12 15.49
N ILE A 165 -17.63 1.77 14.47
CA ILE A 165 -17.97 1.50 13.06
C ILE A 165 -17.16 0.32 12.50
N ALA A 166 -15.94 0.09 13.00
CA ALA A 166 -15.05 -0.97 12.52
C ALA A 166 -15.69 -2.36 12.64
N VAL A 167 -16.40 -2.64 13.73
CA VAL A 167 -16.98 -3.98 13.95
C VAL A 167 -18.16 -4.28 13.01
N PRO A 168 -19.21 -3.45 12.91
CA PRO A 168 -20.31 -3.70 11.95
C PRO A 168 -19.83 -3.70 10.50
N LEU A 169 -18.91 -2.80 10.14
CA LEU A 169 -18.35 -2.79 8.79
C LEU A 169 -17.48 -4.03 8.54
N GLY A 170 -16.73 -4.48 9.54
CA GLY A 170 -15.97 -5.73 9.48
C GLY A 170 -16.86 -6.94 9.26
N PHE A 171 -18.04 -6.98 9.88
CA PHE A 171 -19.04 -8.02 9.62
C PHE A 171 -19.53 -7.99 8.17
N LEU A 172 -19.90 -6.82 7.66
CA LEU A 172 -20.41 -6.69 6.29
C LEU A 172 -19.35 -7.13 5.26
N LEU A 173 -18.11 -6.68 5.43
CA LEU A 173 -17.01 -7.01 4.52
C LEU A 173 -16.59 -8.48 4.66
N GLY A 174 -16.48 -9.00 5.88
CA GLY A 174 -16.17 -10.41 6.14
C GLY A 174 -17.27 -11.37 5.69
N PHE A 175 -18.54 -10.95 5.74
CA PHE A 175 -19.64 -11.71 5.17
C PHE A 175 -19.54 -11.82 3.66
N GLY A 176 -19.25 -10.73 2.94
CA GLY A 176 -19.06 -10.81 1.50
C GLY A 176 -17.85 -11.67 1.11
N GLU A 177 -16.77 -11.64 1.90
CA GLU A 177 -15.59 -12.51 1.70
C GLU A 177 -15.91 -13.97 2.01
N TYR A 178 -16.74 -14.24 3.01
CA TYR A 178 -17.18 -15.60 3.28
C TYR A 178 -17.92 -16.22 2.08
N LEU A 179 -18.63 -15.41 1.30
CA LEU A 179 -19.33 -15.86 0.10
C LEU A 179 -18.38 -16.19 -1.07
N THR A 180 -17.13 -15.70 -1.08
CA THR A 180 -16.16 -15.97 -2.15
C THR A 180 -15.38 -17.26 -1.90
N ILE A 181 -14.98 -17.52 -0.66
CA ILE A 181 -14.08 -18.65 -0.32
C ILE A 181 -14.72 -19.73 0.55
N ARG A 182 -15.88 -19.46 1.19
CA ARG A 182 -16.53 -20.41 2.12
C ARG A 182 -15.53 -21.01 3.11
N SER A 183 -14.81 -20.14 3.81
CA SER A 183 -13.72 -20.49 4.72
C SER A 183 -14.14 -21.51 5.79
N GLY A 184 -13.19 -22.32 6.24
CA GLY A 184 -13.33 -23.15 7.44
C GLY A 184 -13.15 -22.32 8.72
N TYR A 185 -13.48 -22.93 9.87
CA TYR A 185 -13.23 -22.33 11.17
C TYR A 185 -11.77 -22.52 11.62
N LEU A 186 -11.18 -21.48 12.20
CA LEU A 186 -9.82 -21.53 12.79
C LEU A 186 -9.81 -21.78 14.30
N ILE A 187 -10.97 -21.76 14.94
CA ILE A 187 -11.16 -22.07 16.36
C ILE A 187 -12.16 -23.23 16.49
N PRO A 188 -12.07 -24.06 17.54
CA PRO A 188 -12.93 -25.25 17.66
C PRO A 188 -14.37 -24.92 18.08
N ASP A 189 -14.59 -23.79 18.74
CA ASP A 189 -15.91 -23.34 19.20
C ASP A 189 -15.93 -21.81 19.41
N LEU A 190 -17.12 -21.27 19.66
CA LEU A 190 -17.34 -19.84 19.94
C LEU A 190 -17.28 -19.48 21.42
N THR A 191 -16.56 -20.26 22.26
CA THR A 191 -16.35 -19.87 23.66
C THR A 191 -15.59 -18.55 23.74
N PHE A 192 -15.79 -17.81 24.83
CA PHE A 192 -15.14 -16.51 25.05
C PHE A 192 -13.63 -16.57 24.90
N VAL A 193 -12.99 -17.62 25.44
CA VAL A 193 -11.53 -17.81 25.38
C VAL A 193 -11.05 -17.98 23.94
N ASN A 194 -11.75 -18.79 23.13
CA ASN A 194 -11.36 -19.05 21.75
C ASN A 194 -11.61 -17.82 20.85
N LEU A 195 -12.75 -17.13 21.03
CA LEU A 195 -13.02 -15.87 20.35
C LEU A 195 -11.99 -14.78 20.71
N LEU A 196 -11.58 -14.70 21.97
CA LEU A 196 -10.56 -13.75 22.40
C LEU A 196 -9.21 -14.05 21.76
N LYS A 197 -8.79 -15.33 21.71
CA LYS A 197 -7.56 -15.75 21.00
C LYS A 197 -7.61 -15.41 19.52
N LEU A 198 -8.72 -15.74 18.84
CA LEU A 198 -8.92 -15.41 17.43
C LEU A 198 -8.84 -13.91 17.19
N THR A 199 -9.59 -13.13 17.97
CA THR A 199 -9.61 -11.66 17.84
C THR A 199 -8.24 -11.06 18.06
N PHE A 200 -7.51 -11.52 19.07
CA PHE A 200 -6.16 -11.03 19.35
C PHE A 200 -5.21 -11.30 18.18
N ILE A 201 -5.19 -12.53 17.65
CA ILE A 201 -4.32 -12.89 16.52
C ILE A 201 -4.73 -12.15 15.25
N MET A 202 -6.03 -12.11 14.93
CA MET A 202 -6.51 -11.48 13.70
C MET A 202 -6.36 -9.96 13.70
N VAL A 203 -6.49 -9.30 14.84
CA VAL A 203 -6.32 -7.84 14.92
C VAL A 203 -4.85 -7.46 15.02
N PHE A 204 -4.09 -8.06 15.94
CA PHE A 204 -2.75 -7.57 16.27
C PHE A 204 -1.61 -8.22 15.46
N PHE A 205 -1.83 -9.41 14.91
CA PHE A 205 -0.84 -10.05 14.02
C PHE A 205 -1.24 -9.85 12.56
N VAL A 206 -2.40 -10.36 12.14
CA VAL A 206 -2.80 -10.33 10.74
C VAL A 206 -3.14 -8.89 10.31
N GLY A 207 -4.24 -8.35 10.82
CA GLY A 207 -4.76 -7.04 10.43
C GLY A 207 -3.75 -5.91 10.64
N LEU A 208 -3.11 -5.83 11.80
CA LEU A 208 -2.14 -4.76 12.07
C LEU A 208 -0.93 -4.82 11.13
N VAL A 209 -0.30 -5.99 10.94
CA VAL A 209 0.92 -6.08 10.13
C VAL A 209 0.60 -5.88 8.66
N GLU A 210 -0.51 -6.42 8.15
CA GLU A 210 -0.91 -6.18 6.76
C GLU A 210 -1.26 -4.71 6.52
N GLU A 211 -2.02 -4.08 7.40
CA GLU A 211 -2.38 -2.67 7.22
C GLU A 211 -1.18 -1.73 7.38
N LEU A 212 -0.18 -2.10 8.20
CA LEU A 212 1.11 -1.43 8.22
C LEU A 212 1.82 -1.52 6.85
N ILE A 213 1.89 -2.72 6.27
CA ILE A 213 2.55 -2.96 4.97
C ILE A 213 1.82 -2.20 3.85
N PHE A 214 0.52 -2.42 3.71
CA PHE A 214 -0.24 -1.94 2.57
C PHE A 214 -0.62 -0.47 2.67
N ARG A 215 -1.01 0.02 3.86
CA ARG A 215 -1.57 1.37 4.01
C ARG A 215 -0.55 2.35 4.57
N SER A 216 0.00 2.04 5.75
CA SER A 216 0.96 2.94 6.39
C SER A 216 2.24 3.10 5.56
N ILE A 217 2.77 2.01 5.01
CA ILE A 217 4.00 2.03 4.21
C ILE A 217 3.66 2.19 2.73
N LEU A 218 3.17 1.15 2.05
CA LEU A 218 3.07 1.13 0.58
C LEU A 218 2.19 2.25 0.03
N GLN A 219 0.94 2.37 0.49
CA GLN A 219 0.03 3.40 0.00
C GLN A 219 0.58 4.80 0.26
N SER A 220 1.07 5.09 1.47
CA SER A 220 1.65 6.39 1.78
C SER A 220 2.88 6.73 0.95
N ARG A 221 3.70 5.74 0.55
CA ARG A 221 4.83 5.99 -0.37
C ARG A 221 4.36 6.28 -1.78
N LEU A 222 3.42 5.50 -2.27
CA LEU A 222 2.85 5.73 -3.60
C LEU A 222 2.10 7.05 -3.68
N GLU A 223 1.39 7.48 -2.63
CA GLU A 223 0.72 8.79 -2.60
C GLU A 223 1.69 9.98 -2.61
N LYS A 224 2.89 9.82 -2.05
CA LYS A 224 3.93 10.86 -2.10
C LYS A 224 4.61 10.94 -3.47
N ALA A 225 4.61 9.83 -4.20
CA ALA A 225 5.43 9.67 -5.40
C ALA A 225 4.59 9.73 -6.70
N LEU A 226 3.35 9.26 -6.64
CA LEU A 226 2.38 9.19 -7.73
C LEU A 226 1.11 9.95 -7.36
N THR A 227 0.09 9.93 -8.23
CA THR A 227 -1.22 10.46 -7.86
C THR A 227 -1.91 9.55 -6.83
N VAL A 228 -2.77 10.14 -5.99
CA VAL A 228 -3.57 9.38 -5.00
C VAL A 228 -4.38 8.28 -5.67
N ARG A 229 -4.92 8.52 -6.87
CA ARG A 229 -5.66 7.52 -7.64
C ARG A 229 -4.77 6.34 -8.04
N GLU A 230 -3.57 6.60 -8.54
CA GLU A 230 -2.62 5.54 -8.88
C GLU A 230 -2.21 4.75 -7.63
N ALA A 231 -1.92 5.44 -6.52
CA ALA A 231 -1.57 4.79 -5.26
C ALA A 231 -2.65 3.84 -4.76
N LEU A 232 -3.90 4.31 -4.71
CA LEU A 232 -5.06 3.49 -4.30
C LEU A 232 -5.28 2.30 -5.23
N LEU A 233 -5.21 2.49 -6.56
CA LEU A 233 -5.40 1.41 -7.51
C LEU A 233 -4.30 0.34 -7.40
N ILE A 234 -3.04 0.76 -7.28
CA ILE A 234 -1.90 -0.16 -7.16
C ILE A 234 -2.00 -0.94 -5.85
N THR A 235 -2.20 -0.27 -4.71
CA THR A 235 -2.26 -0.97 -3.41
C THR A 235 -3.45 -1.90 -3.31
N SER A 236 -4.61 -1.52 -3.85
CA SER A 236 -5.81 -2.37 -3.89
C SER A 236 -5.62 -3.60 -4.77
N LEU A 237 -5.03 -3.42 -5.96
CA LEU A 237 -4.69 -4.54 -6.84
C LEU A 237 -3.72 -5.51 -6.17
N MET A 238 -2.66 -4.98 -5.54
CA MET A 238 -1.68 -5.82 -4.85
C MET A 238 -2.31 -6.56 -3.67
N PHE A 239 -3.18 -5.90 -2.89
CA PHE A 239 -3.89 -6.52 -1.77
C PHE A 239 -4.74 -7.70 -2.25
N GLY A 240 -5.49 -7.52 -3.34
CA GLY A 240 -6.29 -8.60 -3.94
C GLY A 240 -5.44 -9.75 -4.48
N LEU A 241 -4.35 -9.44 -5.20
CA LEU A 241 -3.45 -10.47 -5.72
C LEU A 241 -2.78 -11.28 -4.62
N MET A 242 -2.49 -10.69 -3.46
CA MET A 242 -1.94 -11.41 -2.31
C MET A 242 -2.94 -12.42 -1.69
N HIS A 243 -4.20 -12.44 -2.14
CA HIS A 243 -5.18 -13.49 -1.81
C HIS A 243 -5.25 -14.60 -2.88
N SER A 244 -4.37 -14.59 -3.89
CA SER A 244 -4.31 -15.60 -4.96
C SER A 244 -4.17 -17.04 -4.45
N GLY A 245 -3.62 -17.22 -3.25
CA GLY A 245 -3.45 -18.52 -2.60
C GLY A 245 -4.75 -19.27 -2.30
N TYR A 246 -5.89 -18.58 -2.24
CA TYR A 246 -7.21 -19.23 -2.10
C TYR A 246 -7.72 -19.86 -3.40
N GLY A 247 -7.08 -19.57 -4.53
CA GLY A 247 -7.35 -20.25 -5.81
C GLY A 247 -8.65 -19.85 -6.51
N THR A 248 -9.40 -18.85 -6.01
CA THR A 248 -10.61 -18.36 -6.67
C THR A 248 -10.43 -16.93 -7.19
N PHE A 249 -10.90 -16.67 -8.41
CA PHE A 249 -10.79 -15.35 -9.02
C PHE A 249 -11.71 -14.33 -8.33
N GLN A 250 -12.87 -14.80 -7.86
CA GLN A 250 -13.82 -14.00 -7.07
C GLN A 250 -13.15 -13.42 -5.82
N GLU A 251 -12.29 -14.20 -5.17
CA GLU A 251 -11.58 -13.77 -3.97
C GLU A 251 -10.59 -12.64 -4.27
N ILE A 252 -9.77 -12.79 -5.32
CA ILE A 252 -8.82 -11.74 -5.75
C ILE A 252 -9.55 -10.43 -6.04
N LEU A 253 -10.68 -10.50 -6.74
CA LEU A 253 -11.48 -9.31 -7.05
C LEU A 253 -12.12 -8.70 -5.80
N TYR A 254 -12.70 -9.53 -4.93
CA TYR A 254 -13.41 -9.07 -3.74
C TYR A 254 -12.45 -8.44 -2.74
N THR A 255 -11.34 -9.11 -2.43
CA THR A 255 -10.32 -8.57 -1.52
C THR A 255 -9.63 -7.34 -2.12
N GLY A 256 -9.45 -7.27 -3.44
CA GLY A 256 -9.04 -6.05 -4.12
C GLY A 256 -10.03 -4.89 -3.91
N PHE A 257 -11.33 -5.15 -3.99
CA PHE A 257 -12.37 -4.17 -3.72
C PHE A 257 -12.42 -3.74 -2.24
N VAL A 258 -12.33 -4.69 -1.31
CA VAL A 258 -12.18 -4.40 0.14
C VAL A 258 -10.92 -3.57 0.38
N GLY A 259 -9.83 -3.91 -0.28
CA GLY A 259 -8.57 -3.20 -0.21
C GLY A 259 -8.68 -1.74 -0.66
N LEU A 260 -9.53 -1.45 -1.66
CA LEU A 260 -9.86 -0.10 -2.10
C LEU A 260 -10.70 0.65 -1.08
N ILE A 261 -11.70 0.00 -0.47
CA ILE A 261 -12.50 0.60 0.62
C ILE A 261 -11.60 0.99 1.79
N MET A 262 -10.76 0.06 2.25
CA MET A 262 -9.83 0.31 3.36
C MET A 262 -8.78 1.37 2.98
N GLY A 263 -8.28 1.37 1.74
CA GLY A 263 -7.35 2.38 1.24
C GLY A 263 -7.96 3.79 1.22
N LEU A 264 -9.22 3.93 0.76
CA LEU A 264 -9.97 5.19 0.79
C LEU A 264 -10.26 5.64 2.22
N ALA A 265 -10.61 4.71 3.10
CA ALA A 265 -10.84 4.99 4.52
C ALA A 265 -9.55 5.46 5.19
N PHE A 266 -8.41 4.82 4.93
CA PHE A 266 -7.10 5.25 5.42
C PHE A 266 -6.70 6.62 4.86
N TYR A 267 -6.90 6.86 3.56
CA TYR A 267 -6.60 8.15 2.93
C TYR A 267 -7.37 9.30 3.62
N LYS A 268 -8.66 9.09 3.94
CA LYS A 268 -9.52 10.10 4.58
C LYS A 268 -9.24 10.28 6.07
N THR A 269 -8.96 9.19 6.79
CA THR A 269 -8.89 9.20 8.26
C THR A 269 -7.47 9.28 8.80
N ARG A 270 -6.49 8.79 8.02
CA ARG A 270 -5.10 8.54 8.45
C ARG A 270 -5.03 7.83 9.81
N SER A 271 -5.93 6.87 10.04
CA SER A 271 -6.01 6.09 11.27
C SER A 271 -5.71 4.61 11.00
N LEU A 272 -4.48 4.19 11.32
CA LEU A 272 -4.08 2.79 11.32
C LEU A 272 -4.87 1.96 12.34
N PRO A 273 -5.10 2.41 13.60
CA PRO A 273 -5.91 1.63 14.54
C PRO A 273 -7.30 1.32 14.00
N PHE A 274 -7.96 2.28 13.33
CA PHE A 274 -9.25 2.06 12.70
C PHE A 274 -9.20 0.93 11.67
N ILE A 275 -8.28 1.00 10.71
CA ILE A 275 -8.21 0.04 9.61
C ILE A 275 -7.71 -1.33 10.08
N ALA A 276 -6.75 -1.38 11.02
CA ALA A 276 -6.26 -2.62 11.61
C ALA A 276 -7.37 -3.37 12.38
N VAL A 277 -8.19 -2.65 13.15
CA VAL A 277 -9.34 -3.24 13.84
C VAL A 277 -10.42 -3.66 12.85
N LEU A 278 -10.74 -2.81 11.86
CA LEU A 278 -11.69 -3.15 10.80
C LEU A 278 -11.30 -4.44 10.08
N HIS A 279 -10.06 -4.53 9.61
CA HIS A 279 -9.53 -5.72 8.94
C HIS A 279 -9.46 -6.92 9.89
N GLY A 280 -8.97 -6.74 11.11
CA GLY A 280 -8.96 -7.82 12.09
C GLY A 280 -10.36 -8.40 12.35
N PHE A 281 -11.39 -7.56 12.41
CA PHE A 281 -12.76 -8.02 12.55
C PHE A 281 -13.31 -8.68 11.27
N VAL A 282 -12.94 -8.24 10.07
CA VAL A 282 -13.21 -8.99 8.82
C VAL A 282 -12.78 -10.44 8.99
N ASN A 283 -11.54 -10.65 9.45
CA ASN A 283 -10.99 -11.99 9.67
C ASN A 283 -11.65 -12.76 10.83
N VAL A 284 -12.05 -12.09 11.91
CA VAL A 284 -12.78 -12.72 13.02
C VAL A 284 -14.14 -13.25 12.55
N PHE A 285 -14.86 -12.48 11.73
CA PHE A 285 -16.13 -12.93 11.17
C PHE A 285 -15.91 -14.05 10.14
N LEU A 286 -14.97 -13.87 9.22
CA LEU A 286 -14.65 -14.80 8.14
C LEU A 286 -14.19 -16.17 8.64
N PHE A 287 -13.26 -16.23 9.60
CA PHE A 287 -12.64 -17.50 10.04
C PHE A 287 -13.14 -18.00 11.40
N GLY A 288 -14.01 -17.25 12.07
CA GLY A 288 -14.58 -17.61 13.37
C GLY A 288 -16.09 -17.76 13.29
N ILE A 289 -16.78 -16.63 13.23
CA ILE A 289 -18.23 -16.59 13.49
C ILE A 289 -19.05 -17.20 12.34
N LEU A 290 -18.81 -16.76 11.11
CA LEU A 290 -19.59 -17.18 9.94
C LEU A 290 -19.49 -18.69 9.65
N PRO A 291 -18.31 -19.33 9.63
CA PRO A 291 -18.23 -20.77 9.41
C PRO A 291 -18.94 -21.59 10.49
N HIS A 292 -18.93 -21.17 11.76
CA HIS A 292 -19.66 -21.87 12.82
C HIS A 292 -21.18 -21.71 12.69
N GLN A 293 -21.66 -20.58 12.19
CA GLN A 293 -23.10 -20.31 12.10
C GLN A 293 -23.71 -20.79 10.79
N LEU A 294 -22.97 -20.71 9.69
CA LEU A 294 -23.49 -20.94 8.34
C LEU A 294 -23.14 -22.33 7.77
N ASN A 295 -22.03 -22.96 8.18
CA ASN A 295 -21.78 -24.36 7.78
C ASN A 295 -22.70 -25.37 8.49
N ILE A 296 -23.49 -24.93 9.48
CA ILE A 296 -24.53 -25.72 10.14
C ILE A 296 -25.86 -25.67 9.36
N LEU A 297 -26.03 -24.78 8.37
CA LEU A 297 -27.20 -24.75 7.51
C LEU A 297 -26.98 -25.68 6.29
N PRO A 298 -27.59 -26.88 6.24
CA PRO A 298 -27.49 -27.72 5.06
C PRO A 298 -28.33 -27.08 3.95
N GLY A 299 -27.71 -26.69 2.83
CA GLY A 299 -28.42 -26.33 1.60
C GLY A 299 -28.13 -24.95 0.99
N LEU A 300 -27.04 -24.28 1.36
CA LEU A 300 -26.50 -23.10 0.66
C LEU A 300 -25.05 -23.30 0.21
#